data_AF-A0AAD7TCT9-F1
#
_entry.id   AF-A0AAD7TCT9-F1
#
_cell.length_a   1.000
_cell.length_b   1.000
_cell.length_c   1.000
_cell.angle_alpha   90.00
_cell.angle_beta   90.00
_cell.angle_gamma   90.00
#
_symmetry.space_group_name_H-M   'P 1'
#
loop_
_entity.id
_entity.type
_entity.pdbx_description
1 polymer ?
#
loop_
_entity_poly.entity_id
_entity_poly.type
_entity_poly.pdbx_seq_one_letter_code
_entity_poly.pdbx_strand_id
1 'polypeptide(L)'
;MVFTDRLRLQLKMSQTDKPKSQFTNPETTGYVGFANLPNQVHRKSVKKGFEFTLMVVGESGLGKSTLINSLFLTDLYPERIILGAAEKIERTVQIQASTVEIEERGVKLRLTVVDTPGYGDAINSQDCFHTIISYIDNQFERYLHDESGLNRRHIVDNRVHCCFYFISPLGHGLKPLDVQLMKAIHNKVNVVPVIAKADALTLRECERLKRRVLDEIDEHGIKIYHLPDAESDEDEDFKEQTRILKACIPFAVVGSNQRIEAKGNKVRGRLYPWGAVEVENPEHNDFLKLRTMLITHMQDLQEVTQDLHYENFRSERLKKGGRLSSHGYVLPLSPAKGAKPVEMNKDTILLEKDAELRRMQEMIAKMQAQMQKQGEGADQTVQPS
;
A
#
# COMPACT_ATOMS: atom_id res chain seq x y z
N MET A 1 -65.39 25.65 -42.84
CA MET A 1 -65.35 24.24 -43.28
C MET A 1 -64.56 24.22 -44.58
N VAL A 2 -63.52 23.36 -44.65
CA VAL A 2 -62.72 23.00 -45.85
C VAL A 2 -61.67 24.05 -46.28
N PHE A 3 -60.38 23.90 -45.93
CA PHE A 3 -59.30 23.16 -46.66
C PHE A 3 -59.04 23.79 -48.05
N THR A 4 -57.83 24.21 -48.46
CA THR A 4 -56.64 23.38 -48.71
C THR A 4 -55.40 24.22 -49.06
N ASP A 5 -54.22 23.59 -48.91
CA ASP A 5 -53.04 23.71 -49.77
C ASP A 5 -52.28 25.03 -49.91
N ARG A 6 -51.23 25.17 -49.10
CA ARG A 6 -49.97 25.79 -49.56
C ARG A 6 -48.83 25.25 -48.71
N LEU A 7 -48.06 24.30 -49.24
CA LEU A 7 -46.62 24.13 -48.96
C LEU A 7 -46.07 22.95 -49.78
N ARG A 8 -45.83 23.21 -51.06
CA ARG A 8 -44.96 22.40 -51.92
C ARG A 8 -44.00 23.36 -52.62
N LEU A 9 -42.88 23.65 -51.98
CA LEU A 9 -41.72 24.28 -52.62
C LEU A 9 -40.56 23.28 -52.48
N GLN A 10 -40.38 22.53 -53.55
CA GLN A 10 -39.26 21.62 -53.77
C GLN A 10 -37.98 22.41 -54.06
N LEU A 11 -36.93 21.98 -53.36
CA LEU A 11 -35.56 21.71 -53.82
C LEU A 11 -34.65 22.82 -54.41
N LYS A 12 -33.48 22.89 -53.74
CA LYS A 12 -32.09 23.01 -54.27
C LYS A 12 -31.67 24.42 -54.73
N MET A 13 -30.54 25.00 -54.34
CA MET A 13 -29.19 24.48 -54.06
C MET A 13 -28.39 25.39 -53.10
N SER A 14 -27.43 24.78 -52.37
CA SER A 14 -26.11 25.31 -51.92
C SER A 14 -26.07 26.59 -51.06
N GLN A 15 -25.40 26.69 -49.91
CA GLN A 15 -24.11 26.16 -49.50
C GLN A 15 -24.06 25.98 -47.97
N THR A 16 -23.17 25.09 -47.57
CA THR A 16 -22.83 24.70 -46.20
C THR A 16 -22.00 25.77 -45.48
N ASP A 17 -22.44 26.21 -44.30
CA ASP A 17 -21.54 26.82 -43.30
C ASP A 17 -21.82 26.24 -41.91
N LYS A 18 -21.01 25.25 -41.53
CA LYS A 18 -20.76 24.88 -40.14
C LYS A 18 -19.64 25.79 -39.64
N PRO A 19 -19.76 26.48 -38.49
CA PRO A 19 -18.61 27.20 -37.94
C PRO A 19 -17.55 26.16 -37.55
N LYS A 20 -16.43 26.17 -38.28
CA LYS A 20 -15.21 25.48 -37.88
C LYS A 20 -14.80 26.04 -36.53
N SER A 21 -14.75 25.21 -35.50
CA SER A 21 -14.09 25.54 -34.24
C SER A 21 -12.61 25.81 -34.55
N GLN A 22 -12.27 27.09 -34.74
CA GLN A 22 -10.90 27.55 -34.76
C GLN A 22 -10.28 27.19 -33.41
N PHE A 23 -9.27 26.33 -33.43
CA PHE A 23 -8.28 26.30 -32.36
C PHE A 23 -7.58 27.66 -32.39
N THR A 24 -8.03 28.56 -31.52
CA THR A 24 -7.33 29.80 -31.24
C THR A 24 -6.07 29.44 -30.46
N ASN A 25 -4.92 29.63 -31.10
CA ASN A 25 -3.62 29.59 -30.42
C ASN A 25 -3.53 30.88 -29.57
N PRO A 26 -3.52 30.81 -28.22
CA PRO A 26 -3.37 31.99 -27.39
C PRO A 26 -1.88 32.26 -27.19
N GLU A 27 -1.24 32.84 -28.20
CA GLU A 27 0.02 33.58 -28.03
C GLU A 27 -0.39 35.07 -28.05
N THR A 28 -0.25 35.91 -27.01
CA THR A 28 0.58 35.86 -25.81
C THR A 28 0.09 36.98 -24.86
N THR A 29 -0.31 36.66 -23.63
CA THR A 29 -0.16 37.54 -22.45
C THR A 29 -0.12 36.66 -21.20
N GLY A 30 1.02 36.03 -20.98
CA GLY A 30 1.25 35.11 -19.86
C GLY A 30 1.96 33.86 -20.34
N TYR A 31 3.28 33.98 -20.52
CA TYR A 31 4.26 32.89 -20.66
C TYR A 31 3.67 31.49 -20.43
N VAL A 32 3.18 30.84 -21.50
CA VAL A 32 2.78 29.43 -21.47
C VAL A 32 4.03 28.59 -21.74
N GLY A 33 5.07 28.82 -20.95
CA GLY A 33 6.30 28.02 -20.95
C GLY A 33 6.20 26.87 -19.95
N PHE A 34 7.18 25.97 -19.97
CA PHE A 34 7.41 24.96 -18.92
C PHE A 34 7.33 25.53 -17.49
N ALA A 35 7.53 26.85 -17.30
CA ALA A 35 7.34 27.55 -16.04
C ALA A 35 5.90 27.49 -15.47
N ASN A 36 4.88 27.30 -16.30
CA ASN A 36 3.49 27.12 -15.86
C ASN A 36 3.07 25.64 -15.77
N LEU A 37 3.96 24.71 -16.11
CA LEU A 37 3.74 23.27 -15.94
C LEU A 37 3.59 22.91 -14.45
N PRO A 38 4.40 23.43 -13.51
CA PRO A 38 4.17 23.23 -12.07
C PRO A 38 2.79 23.71 -11.64
N ASN A 39 2.34 24.87 -12.13
CA ASN A 39 1.01 25.41 -11.81
C ASN A 39 -0.13 24.58 -12.44
N GLN A 40 0.04 24.05 -13.66
CA GLN A 40 -0.92 23.16 -14.30
C GLN A 40 -0.96 21.79 -13.63
N VAL A 41 0.19 21.22 -13.28
CA VAL A 41 0.30 19.95 -12.55
C VAL A 41 -0.30 20.11 -11.17
N HIS A 42 0.01 21.21 -10.46
CA HIS A 42 -0.60 21.53 -9.18
C HIS A 42 -2.13 21.64 -9.29
N ARG A 43 -2.67 22.41 -10.25
CA ARG A 43 -4.14 22.48 -10.46
C ARG A 43 -4.75 21.13 -10.83
N LYS A 44 -4.07 20.30 -11.62
CA LYS A 44 -4.55 18.97 -12.02
C LYS A 44 -4.53 17.99 -10.85
N SER A 45 -3.49 18.02 -10.02
CA SER A 45 -3.37 17.21 -8.79
C SER A 45 -4.40 17.64 -7.75
N VAL A 46 -4.56 18.95 -7.53
CA VAL A 46 -5.58 19.51 -6.62
C VAL A 46 -7.00 19.11 -7.06
N LYS A 47 -7.26 19.08 -8.38
CA LYS A 47 -8.58 18.69 -8.91
C LYS A 47 -8.81 17.18 -8.92
N LYS A 48 -7.76 16.36 -9.01
CA LYS A 48 -7.83 14.89 -8.94
C LYS A 48 -8.02 14.43 -7.48
N GLY A 49 -7.53 15.21 -6.52
CA GLY A 49 -7.52 14.86 -5.10
C GLY A 49 -6.50 13.76 -4.79
N PHE A 50 -6.34 13.48 -3.50
CA PHE A 50 -5.46 12.42 -2.99
C PHE A 50 -6.29 11.37 -2.26
N GLU A 51 -5.91 10.10 -2.37
CA GLU A 51 -6.59 8.99 -1.71
C GLU A 51 -5.65 8.42 -0.64
N PHE A 52 -6.08 8.36 0.62
CA PHE A 52 -5.25 7.82 1.68
C PHE A 52 -6.00 6.80 2.52
N THR A 53 -5.50 5.57 2.58
CA THR A 53 -6.06 4.53 3.43
C THR A 53 -5.23 4.38 4.71
N LEU A 54 -5.86 4.65 5.85
CA LEU A 54 -5.29 4.44 7.17
C LEU A 54 -5.96 3.22 7.83
N MET A 55 -5.18 2.22 8.21
CA MET A 55 -5.65 1.10 9.00
C MET A 55 -5.37 1.33 10.48
N VAL A 56 -6.30 0.92 11.33
CA VAL A 56 -6.21 1.11 12.78
C VAL A 56 -6.37 -0.24 13.46
N VAL A 57 -5.33 -0.67 14.17
CA VAL A 57 -5.27 -1.97 14.84
C VAL A 57 -4.91 -1.80 16.30
N GLY A 58 -5.49 -2.61 17.17
CA GLY A 58 -5.18 -2.68 18.59
C GLY A 58 -6.36 -3.15 19.41
N GLU A 59 -6.15 -3.37 20.70
CA GLU A 59 -7.17 -3.93 21.58
C GLU A 59 -8.43 -3.05 21.66
N SER A 60 -9.57 -3.70 21.90
CA SER A 60 -10.83 -3.00 22.14
C SER A 60 -10.73 -2.10 23.38
N GLY A 61 -11.41 -0.95 23.34
CA GLY A 61 -11.42 -0.03 24.48
C GLY A 61 -10.17 0.84 24.66
N LEU A 62 -9.16 0.78 23.77
CA LEU A 62 -7.99 1.68 23.78
C LEU A 62 -8.30 3.12 23.30
N GLY A 63 -9.51 3.39 22.81
CA GLY A 63 -9.90 4.72 22.34
C GLY A 63 -9.54 5.00 20.88
N LYS A 64 -9.34 3.95 20.07
CA LYS A 64 -9.02 4.01 18.63
C LYS A 64 -9.94 4.97 17.86
N SER A 65 -11.25 4.72 17.89
CA SER A 65 -12.23 5.56 17.20
C SER A 65 -12.29 6.99 17.74
N THR A 66 -12.08 7.18 19.04
CA THR A 66 -12.00 8.53 19.63
C THR A 66 -10.77 9.28 19.12
N LEU A 67 -9.63 8.61 18.94
CA LEU A 67 -8.43 9.22 18.37
C LEU A 67 -8.68 9.61 16.91
N ILE A 68 -9.30 8.73 16.11
CA ILE A 68 -9.58 9.03 14.69
C ILE A 68 -10.55 10.20 14.55
N ASN A 69 -11.64 10.23 15.32
CA ASN A 69 -12.56 11.38 15.35
C ASN A 69 -11.86 12.67 15.83
N SER A 70 -10.83 12.54 16.67
CA SER A 70 -10.01 13.67 17.10
C SER A 70 -9.08 14.15 15.99
N LEU A 71 -8.44 13.23 15.26
CA LEU A 71 -7.41 13.54 14.25
C LEU A 71 -8.00 14.22 13.02
N PHE A 72 -9.15 13.75 12.55
CA PHE A 72 -9.81 14.28 11.35
C PHE A 72 -10.94 15.26 11.65
N LEU A 73 -11.23 15.51 12.94
CA LEU A 73 -12.33 16.35 13.41
C LEU A 73 -13.71 15.94 12.87
N THR A 74 -13.84 14.72 12.34
CA THR A 74 -15.07 14.16 11.77
C THR A 74 -15.69 13.15 12.73
N ASP A 75 -17.01 13.03 12.71
CA ASP A 75 -17.71 11.98 13.45
C ASP A 75 -17.90 10.77 12.54
N LEU A 76 -16.91 9.87 12.53
CA LEU A 76 -16.92 8.68 11.67
C LEU A 76 -17.83 7.56 12.18
N TYR A 77 -18.32 7.66 13.42
CA TYR A 77 -19.01 6.57 14.11
C TYR A 77 -20.27 7.02 14.86
N PRO A 78 -21.24 7.69 14.21
CA PRO A 78 -22.44 8.19 14.89
C PRO A 78 -23.33 7.06 15.44
N GLU A 79 -23.31 5.86 14.85
CA GLU A 79 -24.21 4.73 15.19
C GLU A 79 -23.49 3.54 15.86
N ARG A 80 -22.29 3.73 16.42
CA ARG A 80 -21.54 2.58 16.98
C ARG A 80 -22.14 2.10 18.30
N ILE A 81 -22.84 0.97 18.25
CA ILE A 81 -23.33 0.25 19.43
C ILE A 81 -22.17 -0.53 20.06
N ILE A 82 -21.77 -0.16 21.28
CA ILE A 82 -20.83 -0.95 22.09
C ILE A 82 -21.63 -2.10 22.70
N LEU A 83 -21.44 -3.30 22.16
CA LEU A 83 -22.09 -4.51 22.65
C LEU A 83 -21.57 -4.94 24.04
N GLY A 84 -22.40 -5.69 24.78
CA GLY A 84 -22.11 -6.18 26.12
C GLY A 84 -20.98 -7.22 26.16
N ALA A 85 -20.41 -7.46 27.36
CA ALA A 85 -19.25 -8.35 27.53
C ALA A 85 -19.48 -9.79 27.03
N ALA A 86 -20.71 -10.33 27.14
CA ALA A 86 -21.04 -11.67 26.67
C ALA A 86 -20.98 -11.80 25.14
N GLU A 87 -21.40 -10.78 24.40
CA GLU A 87 -21.36 -10.76 22.92
C GLU A 87 -19.97 -10.45 22.35
N LYS A 88 -19.02 -10.02 23.20
CA LYS A 88 -17.62 -9.82 22.81
C LYS A 88 -16.83 -11.11 22.74
N ILE A 89 -17.25 -12.15 23.48
CA ILE A 89 -16.51 -13.42 23.63
C ILE A 89 -16.49 -14.22 22.32
N GLU A 90 -17.53 -14.10 21.48
CA GLU A 90 -17.68 -14.86 20.24
C GLU A 90 -17.46 -14.02 18.97
N ARG A 91 -17.07 -12.74 19.11
CA ARG A 91 -17.02 -11.83 17.96
C ARG A 91 -15.75 -12.04 17.14
N THR A 92 -15.91 -12.47 15.90
CA THR A 92 -14.84 -12.49 14.90
C THR A 92 -14.44 -11.07 14.51
N VAL A 93 -13.16 -10.89 14.16
CA VAL A 93 -12.65 -9.61 13.66
C VAL A 93 -13.36 -9.29 12.34
N GLN A 94 -14.21 -8.27 12.34
CA GLN A 94 -14.82 -7.75 11.11
C GLN A 94 -14.08 -6.49 10.72
N ILE A 95 -13.68 -6.38 9.46
CA ILE A 95 -12.98 -5.21 8.95
C ILE A 95 -14.03 -4.24 8.40
N GLN A 96 -14.06 -3.03 8.95
CA GLN A 96 -14.97 -1.98 8.51
C GLN A 96 -14.17 -0.82 7.92
N ALA A 97 -14.43 -0.51 6.64
CA ALA A 97 -13.83 0.63 5.96
C ALA A 97 -14.83 1.78 5.89
N SER A 98 -14.47 2.93 6.43
CA SER A 98 -15.24 4.18 6.36
C SER A 98 -14.46 5.20 5.54
N THR A 99 -15.05 5.70 4.46
CA THR A 99 -14.42 6.71 3.61
C THR A 99 -15.02 8.08 3.87
N VAL A 100 -14.16 9.08 4.02
CA VAL A 100 -14.53 10.48 4.24
C VAL A 100 -13.71 11.38 3.34
N GLU A 101 -14.37 12.39 2.78
CA GLU A 101 -13.74 13.45 2.00
C GLU A 101 -13.46 14.63 2.91
N ILE A 102 -12.19 15.00 3.01
CA ILE A 102 -11.69 16.14 3.79
C ILE A 102 -11.16 17.15 2.79
N GLU A 103 -11.56 18.42 2.93
CA GLU A 103 -11.02 19.51 2.11
C GLU A 103 -10.18 20.43 3.01
N GLU A 104 -8.87 20.49 2.74
CA GLU A 104 -7.94 21.34 3.49
C GLU A 104 -7.18 22.27 2.54
N ARG A 105 -7.29 23.59 2.78
CA ARG A 105 -6.63 24.64 1.98
C ARG A 105 -6.88 24.53 0.45
N GLY A 106 -8.04 24.00 0.06
CA GLY A 106 -8.43 23.80 -1.35
C GLY A 106 -7.97 22.47 -1.96
N VAL A 107 -7.30 21.61 -1.19
CA VAL A 107 -6.94 20.24 -1.58
C VAL A 107 -7.99 19.27 -1.05
N LYS A 108 -8.54 18.42 -1.92
CA LYS A 108 -9.47 17.35 -1.53
C LYS A 108 -8.71 16.07 -1.25
N LEU A 109 -8.83 15.56 -0.04
CA LEU A 109 -8.30 14.29 0.42
C LEU A 109 -9.47 13.32 0.65
N ARG A 110 -9.49 12.20 -0.06
CA ARG A 110 -10.36 11.07 0.25
C ARG A 110 -9.65 10.12 1.19
N LEU A 111 -9.99 10.20 2.46
CA LEU A 111 -9.45 9.35 3.51
C LEU A 111 -10.32 8.12 3.69
N THR A 112 -9.75 6.93 3.59
CA THR A 112 -10.40 5.68 3.98
C THR A 112 -9.80 5.20 5.29
N VAL A 113 -10.59 5.17 6.36
CA VAL A 113 -10.19 4.58 7.63
C VAL A 113 -10.69 3.14 7.69
N VAL A 114 -9.77 2.20 7.91
CA VAL A 114 -10.06 0.78 8.07
C VAL A 114 -9.92 0.44 9.56
N ASP A 115 -11.05 0.25 10.25
CA ASP A 115 -11.08 -0.22 11.65
C ASP A 115 -11.17 -1.75 11.67
N THR A 116 -10.53 -2.34 12.68
CA THR A 116 -10.59 -3.77 12.98
C THR A 116 -11.25 -3.98 14.36
N PRO A 117 -12.57 -3.75 14.50
CA PRO A 117 -13.28 -4.08 15.73
C PRO A 117 -13.14 -5.57 16.07
N GLY A 118 -13.02 -5.88 17.37
CA GLY A 118 -12.88 -7.25 17.87
C GLY A 118 -11.46 -7.79 17.91
N TYR A 119 -10.43 -7.01 17.50
CA TYR A 119 -9.04 -7.42 17.69
C TYR A 119 -8.69 -7.50 19.18
N GLY A 120 -8.26 -8.69 19.63
CA GLY A 120 -7.91 -8.98 21.03
C GLY A 120 -9.09 -9.21 21.97
N ASP A 121 -10.34 -9.29 21.46
CA ASP A 121 -11.54 -9.55 22.28
C ASP A 121 -11.84 -11.06 22.42
N ALA A 122 -11.41 -11.89 21.46
CA ALA A 122 -11.65 -13.33 21.46
C ALA A 122 -10.61 -14.09 22.31
N ILE A 123 -11.09 -15.12 23.04
CA ILE A 123 -10.23 -16.02 23.84
C ILE A 123 -9.18 -16.70 22.95
N ASN A 124 -9.55 -17.05 21.70
CA ASN A 124 -8.62 -17.52 20.69
C ASN A 124 -8.32 -16.40 19.69
N SER A 125 -7.19 -15.72 19.87
CA SER A 125 -6.77 -14.58 19.03
C SER A 125 -5.86 -14.97 17.85
N GLN A 126 -5.65 -16.28 17.59
CA GLN A 126 -4.76 -16.72 16.50
C GLN A 126 -5.31 -16.40 15.10
N ASP A 127 -6.63 -16.49 14.91
CA ASP A 127 -7.22 -16.21 13.59
C ASP A 127 -7.35 -14.70 13.30
N CYS A 128 -7.26 -13.85 14.34
CA CYS A 128 -7.46 -12.41 14.22
C CYS A 128 -6.41 -11.73 13.32
N PHE A 129 -5.14 -12.13 13.43
CA PHE A 129 -4.09 -11.54 12.59
C PHE A 129 -4.17 -12.06 11.14
N HIS A 130 -4.66 -13.28 10.92
CA HIS A 130 -4.87 -13.81 9.56
C HIS A 130 -5.90 -13.02 8.77
N THR A 131 -7.00 -12.59 9.40
CA THR A 131 -8.01 -11.74 8.73
C THR A 131 -7.42 -10.39 8.30
N ILE A 132 -6.60 -9.78 9.16
CA ILE A 132 -5.92 -8.51 8.88
C ILE A 132 -4.95 -8.67 7.69
N ILE A 133 -4.10 -9.69 7.74
CA ILE A 133 -3.12 -9.96 6.68
C ILE A 133 -3.82 -10.26 5.36
N SER A 134 -4.87 -11.10 5.39
CA SER A 134 -5.64 -11.46 4.20
C SER A 134 -6.34 -10.24 3.59
N TYR A 135 -6.76 -9.27 4.40
CA TYR A 135 -7.34 -8.03 3.89
C TYR A 135 -6.30 -7.18 3.17
N ILE A 136 -5.12 -6.99 3.76
CA ILE A 136 -4.02 -6.23 3.14
C ILE A 136 -3.62 -6.89 1.82
N ASP A 137 -3.44 -8.21 1.81
CA ASP A 137 -3.09 -8.96 0.59
C ASP A 137 -4.18 -8.86 -0.49
N ASN A 138 -5.46 -8.86 -0.10
CA ASN A 138 -6.57 -8.69 -1.04
C ASN A 138 -6.58 -7.28 -1.65
N GLN A 139 -6.23 -6.24 -0.89
CA GLN A 139 -6.10 -4.90 -1.46
C GLN A 139 -4.94 -4.83 -2.47
N PHE A 140 -3.80 -5.46 -2.18
CA PHE A 140 -2.69 -5.54 -3.13
C PHE A 140 -3.05 -6.36 -4.38
N GLU A 141 -3.78 -7.46 -4.23
CA GLU A 141 -4.23 -8.29 -5.35
C GLU A 141 -5.20 -7.53 -6.26
N ARG A 142 -6.15 -6.78 -5.69
CA ARG A 142 -7.07 -5.93 -6.45
C ARG A 142 -6.32 -4.88 -7.25
N TYR A 143 -5.35 -4.22 -6.62
CA TYR A 143 -4.52 -3.23 -7.31
C TYR A 143 -3.71 -3.86 -8.45
N LEU A 144 -3.11 -5.03 -8.22
CA LEU A 144 -2.36 -5.77 -9.25
C LEU A 144 -3.25 -6.19 -10.42
N HIS A 145 -4.48 -6.61 -10.14
CA HIS A 145 -5.47 -6.97 -11.16
C HIS A 145 -5.86 -5.76 -12.00
N ASP A 146 -6.13 -4.62 -11.36
CA ASP A 146 -6.50 -3.37 -12.04
C ASP A 146 -5.32 -2.78 -12.85
N GLU A 147 -4.08 -2.91 -12.36
CA GLU A 147 -2.86 -2.53 -13.09
C GLU A 147 -2.65 -3.41 -14.33
N SER A 148 -2.88 -4.71 -14.19
CA SER A 148 -2.75 -5.70 -15.27
C SER A 148 -3.90 -5.62 -16.29
N GLY A 149 -5.04 -5.07 -15.88
CA GLY A 149 -6.24 -4.92 -16.70
C GLY A 149 -6.10 -3.92 -17.85
N LEU A 150 -7.15 -3.88 -18.69
CA LEU A 150 -7.21 -3.03 -19.89
C LEU A 150 -7.54 -1.56 -19.56
N ASN A 151 -8.22 -1.28 -18.44
CA ASN A 151 -8.70 0.04 -18.06
C ASN A 151 -7.78 0.77 -17.06
N ARG A 152 -6.52 1.01 -17.44
CA ARG A 152 -5.50 1.64 -16.57
C ARG A 152 -5.69 3.13 -16.26
N ARG A 153 -6.72 3.79 -16.80
CA ARG A 153 -6.88 5.25 -16.71
C ARG A 153 -7.50 5.74 -15.39
N HIS A 154 -8.28 4.89 -14.72
CA HIS A 154 -8.99 5.22 -13.49
C HIS A 154 -8.82 4.11 -12.44
N ILE A 155 -7.58 3.83 -12.06
CA ILE A 155 -7.28 2.91 -10.97
C ILE A 155 -7.56 3.64 -9.65
N VAL A 156 -8.37 3.02 -8.79
CA VAL A 156 -8.65 3.50 -7.44
C VAL A 156 -7.68 2.83 -6.48
N ASP A 157 -6.99 3.61 -5.65
CA ASP A 157 -6.00 3.06 -4.74
C ASP A 157 -6.66 2.72 -3.39
N ASN A 158 -6.87 1.43 -3.16
CA ASN A 158 -7.39 0.91 -1.90
C ASN A 158 -6.29 0.24 -1.04
N ARG A 159 -5.02 0.39 -1.41
CA ARG A 159 -3.90 -0.16 -0.63
C ARG A 159 -3.83 0.55 0.72
N VAL A 160 -3.44 -0.17 1.75
CA VAL A 160 -3.25 0.39 3.09
C VAL A 160 -1.89 1.09 3.13
N HIS A 161 -1.89 2.42 3.27
CA HIS A 161 -0.63 3.19 3.25
C HIS A 161 0.03 3.26 4.62
N CYS A 162 -0.76 3.25 5.69
CA CYS A 162 -0.28 3.35 7.04
C CYS A 162 -1.17 2.55 7.99
N CYS A 163 -0.54 1.87 8.95
CA CYS A 163 -1.21 1.12 10.01
C CYS A 163 -0.83 1.69 11.36
N PHE A 164 -1.81 2.28 12.06
CA PHE A 164 -1.66 2.70 13.45
C PHE A 164 -1.84 1.51 14.36
N TYR A 165 -0.77 1.17 15.08
CA TYR A 165 -0.76 0.08 16.04
C TYR A 165 -0.89 0.63 17.46
N PHE A 166 -2.06 0.43 18.07
CA PHE A 166 -2.36 0.92 19.41
C PHE A 166 -1.86 -0.06 20.47
N ILE A 167 -0.87 0.38 21.22
CA ILE A 167 -0.28 -0.33 22.35
C ILE A 167 -1.03 0.07 23.62
N SER A 168 -1.36 -0.91 24.44
CA SER A 168 -2.02 -0.68 25.74
C SER A 168 -1.03 -0.04 26.74
N PRO A 169 -1.41 1.05 27.42
CA PRO A 169 -0.53 1.70 28.40
C PRO A 169 -0.43 0.91 29.72
N LEU A 170 -1.36 -0.02 29.96
CA LEU A 170 -1.44 -0.78 31.22
C LEU A 170 -0.38 -1.88 31.32
N GLY A 171 0.39 -2.13 30.26
CA GLY A 171 1.39 -3.17 30.19
C GLY A 171 2.78 -2.73 30.65
N HIS A 172 3.64 -3.71 30.90
CA HIS A 172 5.07 -3.50 31.17
C HIS A 172 5.92 -3.42 29.89
N GLY A 173 5.32 -3.67 28.72
CA GLY A 173 5.94 -3.79 27.40
C GLY A 173 4.91 -4.23 26.35
N LEU A 174 5.39 -4.69 25.19
CA LEU A 174 4.59 -5.29 24.11
C LEU A 174 4.07 -6.65 24.53
N LYS A 175 2.82 -6.96 24.18
CA LYS A 175 2.28 -8.30 24.39
C LYS A 175 2.84 -9.25 23.31
N PRO A 176 2.94 -10.56 23.60
CA PRO A 176 3.36 -11.53 22.58
C PRO A 176 2.47 -11.51 21.33
N LEU A 177 1.17 -11.23 21.49
CA LEU A 177 0.22 -11.04 20.39
C LEU A 177 0.61 -9.85 19.50
N ASP A 178 1.03 -8.75 20.13
CA ASP A 178 1.45 -7.52 19.46
C ASP A 178 2.69 -7.77 18.62
N VAL A 179 3.68 -8.45 19.21
CA VAL A 179 4.91 -8.85 18.53
C VAL A 179 4.60 -9.73 17.32
N GLN A 180 3.74 -10.74 17.46
CA GLN A 180 3.41 -11.65 16.37
C GLN A 180 2.73 -10.93 15.20
N LEU A 181 1.76 -10.06 15.50
CA LEU A 181 1.08 -9.29 14.46
C LEU A 181 2.05 -8.30 13.80
N MET A 182 2.80 -7.51 14.56
CA MET A 182 3.77 -6.54 14.03
C MET A 182 4.82 -7.23 13.16
N LYS A 183 5.29 -8.42 13.56
CA LYS A 183 6.18 -9.26 12.73
C LYS A 183 5.54 -9.68 11.41
N ALA A 184 4.25 -9.99 11.41
CA ALA A 184 3.56 -10.44 10.21
C ALA A 184 3.23 -9.30 9.24
N ILE A 185 2.95 -8.09 9.76
CA ILE A 185 2.52 -6.95 8.93
C ILE A 185 3.66 -6.01 8.53
N HIS A 186 4.80 -5.99 9.22
CA HIS A 186 5.87 -5.01 8.96
C HIS A 186 6.43 -5.06 7.52
N ASN A 187 6.32 -6.19 6.82
CA ASN A 187 6.80 -6.31 5.43
C ASN A 187 5.75 -5.85 4.41
N LYS A 188 4.52 -5.62 4.85
CA LYS A 188 3.36 -5.35 3.99
C LYS A 188 2.80 -3.94 4.17
N VAL A 189 2.97 -3.32 5.34
CA VAL A 189 2.44 -1.99 5.64
C VAL A 189 3.39 -1.22 6.55
N ASN A 190 3.38 0.10 6.40
CA ASN A 190 4.06 1.01 7.30
C ASN A 190 3.38 1.00 8.67
N VAL A 191 4.05 0.44 9.68
CA VAL A 191 3.54 0.35 11.04
C VAL A 191 3.99 1.56 11.85
N VAL A 192 3.04 2.29 12.42
CA VAL A 192 3.30 3.39 13.36
C VAL A 192 2.81 2.99 14.74
N PRO A 193 3.71 2.72 15.71
CA PRO A 193 3.33 2.37 17.07
C PRO A 193 2.84 3.60 17.84
N VAL A 194 1.68 3.48 18.46
CA VAL A 194 0.99 4.54 19.20
C VAL A 194 0.60 4.02 20.58
N ILE A 195 1.06 4.67 21.64
CA ILE A 195 0.65 4.36 23.01
C ILE A 195 -0.70 5.02 23.25
N ALA A 196 -1.71 4.19 23.49
CA ALA A 196 -3.07 4.64 23.75
C ALA A 196 -3.23 5.18 25.18
N LYS A 197 -4.22 6.06 25.39
CA LYS A 197 -4.58 6.60 26.72
C LYS A 197 -3.36 7.01 27.56
N ALA A 198 -2.51 7.86 26.98
CA ALA A 198 -1.30 8.34 27.64
C ALA A 198 -1.59 9.09 28.96
N ASP A 199 -2.82 9.57 29.15
CA ASP A 199 -3.31 10.18 30.38
C ASP A 199 -3.39 9.22 31.58
N ALA A 200 -3.29 7.91 31.36
CA ALA A 200 -3.18 6.92 32.42
C ALA A 200 -1.75 6.76 32.98
N LEU A 201 -0.74 7.35 32.32
CA LEU A 201 0.67 7.19 32.66
C LEU A 201 1.23 8.50 33.22
N THR A 202 2.11 8.38 34.22
CA THR A 202 2.97 9.50 34.60
C THR A 202 4.07 9.72 33.56
N LEU A 203 4.67 10.90 33.51
CA LEU A 203 5.77 11.21 32.58
C LEU A 203 6.92 10.19 32.66
N ARG A 204 7.31 9.81 33.89
CA ARG A 204 8.38 8.81 34.13
C ARG A 204 7.99 7.42 33.63
N GLU A 205 6.74 7.03 33.80
CA GLU A 205 6.25 5.72 33.33
C GLU A 205 6.13 5.69 31.82
N CYS A 206 5.70 6.79 31.20
CA CYS A 206 5.64 6.95 29.76
C CYS A 206 7.04 6.80 29.14
N GLU A 207 8.05 7.52 29.65
CA GLU A 207 9.44 7.38 29.18
C GLU A 207 10.01 5.98 29.35
N ARG A 208 9.67 5.31 30.45
CA ARG A 208 10.07 3.91 30.69
C ARG A 208 9.40 2.96 29.68
N LEU A 209 8.11 3.15 29.42
CA LEU A 209 7.37 2.34 28.46
C LEU A 209 7.86 2.57 27.03
N LYS A 210 8.09 3.83 26.63
CA LYS A 210 8.66 4.16 25.31
C LYS A 210 9.99 3.46 25.07
N ARG A 211 10.91 3.53 26.03
CA ARG A 211 12.21 2.84 25.94
C ARG A 211 12.05 1.33 25.81
N ARG A 212 11.25 0.71 26.68
CA ARG A 212 11.01 -0.75 26.61
C ARG A 212 10.39 -1.19 25.29
N VAL A 213 9.41 -0.44 24.78
CA VAL A 213 8.78 -0.75 23.49
C VAL A 213 9.81 -0.66 22.36
N LEU A 214 10.70 0.33 22.36
CA LEU A 214 11.76 0.44 21.36
C LEU A 214 12.78 -0.70 21.48
N ASP A 215 13.21 -1.05 22.70
CA ASP A 215 14.14 -2.15 22.95
C ASP A 215 13.55 -3.49 22.46
N GLU A 216 12.27 -3.73 22.75
CA GLU A 216 11.56 -4.95 22.32
C GLU A 216 11.32 -4.98 20.80
N ILE A 217 11.07 -3.83 20.15
CA ILE A 217 10.96 -3.74 18.68
C ILE A 217 12.27 -4.14 18.02
N ASP A 218 13.40 -3.67 18.54
CA ASP A 218 14.73 -3.97 18.01
C ASP A 218 15.14 -5.43 18.27
N GLU A 219 14.93 -5.93 19.49
CA GLU A 219 15.19 -7.33 19.86
C GLU A 219 14.42 -8.31 18.95
N HIS A 220 13.19 -7.97 18.61
CA HIS A 220 12.34 -8.78 17.75
C HIS A 220 12.57 -8.55 16.24
N GLY A 221 13.38 -7.56 15.86
CA GLY A 221 13.67 -7.19 14.47
C GLY A 221 12.44 -6.67 13.71
N ILE A 222 11.54 -5.95 14.39
CA ILE A 222 10.32 -5.41 13.79
C ILE A 222 10.66 -4.10 13.08
N LYS A 223 10.40 -4.04 11.77
CA LYS A 223 10.58 -2.82 10.97
C LYS A 223 9.36 -1.91 11.13
N ILE A 224 9.51 -0.84 11.88
CA ILE A 224 8.50 0.22 11.94
C ILE A 224 8.77 1.26 10.86
N TYR A 225 7.79 2.11 10.60
CA TYR A 225 7.99 3.25 9.71
C TYR A 225 8.98 4.23 10.34
N HIS A 226 10.08 4.45 9.64
CA HIS A 226 11.05 5.48 9.97
C HIS A 226 10.79 6.69 9.09
N LEU A 227 10.68 7.87 9.69
CA LEU A 227 10.56 9.10 8.92
C LEU A 227 11.82 9.24 8.05
N PRO A 228 11.70 9.70 6.80
CA PRO A 228 12.86 9.99 5.96
C PRO A 228 13.82 10.95 6.67
N ASP A 229 15.12 10.81 6.40
CA ASP A 229 16.10 11.79 6.87
C ASP A 229 15.91 13.09 6.08
N ALA A 230 15.83 14.19 6.81
CA ALA A 230 15.72 15.51 6.22
C ALA A 230 16.92 15.74 5.30
N GLU A 231 16.66 16.17 4.06
CA GLU A 231 17.72 16.37 3.08
C GLU A 231 18.64 17.52 3.54
N SER A 232 19.91 17.50 3.10
CA SER A 232 20.89 18.52 3.50
C SER A 232 20.45 19.94 3.16
N ASP A 233 19.61 20.07 2.15
CA ASP A 233 19.18 21.32 1.54
C ASP A 233 17.91 21.89 2.21
N GLU A 234 17.33 21.18 3.19
CA GLU A 234 16.18 21.64 3.96
C GLU A 234 16.56 22.57 5.12
N ASP A 235 15.60 23.40 5.54
CA ASP A 235 15.77 24.35 6.63
C ASP A 235 16.17 23.66 7.94
N GLU A 236 17.08 24.27 8.71
CA GLU A 236 17.53 23.74 10.01
C GLU A 236 16.35 23.55 11.00
N ASP A 237 15.33 24.40 10.93
CA ASP A 237 14.11 24.27 11.74
C ASP A 237 13.31 23.00 11.35
N PHE A 238 13.27 22.65 10.06
CA PHE A 238 12.58 21.45 9.59
C PHE A 238 13.35 20.17 9.97
N LYS A 239 14.69 20.22 9.89
CA LYS A 239 15.57 19.14 10.39
C LYS A 239 15.34 18.90 11.88
N GLU A 240 15.28 19.97 12.68
CA GLU A 240 15.02 19.88 14.12
C GLU A 240 13.62 19.31 14.41
N GLN A 241 12.59 19.78 13.70
CA GLN A 241 11.23 19.22 13.83
C GLN A 241 11.20 17.73 13.50
N THR A 242 11.84 17.32 12.40
CA THR A 242 11.91 15.90 12.00
C THR A 242 12.64 15.06 13.04
N ARG A 243 13.74 15.59 13.61
CA ARG A 243 14.48 14.94 14.69
C ARG A 243 13.61 14.76 15.95
N ILE A 244 12.87 15.80 16.34
CA ILE A 244 11.95 15.76 17.48
C ILE A 244 10.86 14.72 17.23
N LEU A 245 10.28 14.66 16.03
CA LEU A 245 9.25 13.68 15.67
C LEU A 245 9.81 12.25 15.76
N LYS A 246 11.02 12.00 15.25
CA LYS A 246 11.71 10.70 15.35
C LYS A 246 11.93 10.29 16.81
N ALA A 247 12.41 11.22 17.64
CA ALA A 247 12.65 10.96 19.07
C ALA A 247 11.36 10.70 19.87
N CYS A 248 10.20 11.15 19.36
CA CYS A 248 8.91 10.98 20.04
C CYS A 248 8.24 9.63 19.77
N ILE A 249 8.74 8.83 18.82
CA ILE A 249 8.21 7.49 18.52
C ILE A 249 8.63 6.52 19.64
N PRO A 250 7.70 5.73 20.21
CA PRO A 250 6.26 5.66 19.91
C PRO A 250 5.44 6.82 20.51
N PHE A 251 4.48 7.35 19.74
CA PHE A 251 3.69 8.52 20.13
C PHE A 251 2.73 8.19 21.27
N ALA A 252 2.76 8.99 22.35
CA ALA A 252 1.85 8.84 23.47
C ALA A 252 0.66 9.80 23.31
N VAL A 253 -0.52 9.26 23.00
CA VAL A 253 -1.68 10.06 22.58
C VAL A 253 -2.87 9.96 23.50
N VAL A 254 -3.65 11.04 23.52
CA VAL A 254 -4.93 11.13 24.20
C VAL A 254 -5.96 11.62 23.18
N GLY A 255 -7.08 10.91 23.06
CA GLY A 255 -8.21 11.32 22.21
C GLY A 255 -9.39 11.78 23.06
N SER A 256 -10.07 12.86 22.64
CA SER A 256 -11.31 13.31 23.27
C SER A 256 -12.28 13.90 22.26
N ASN A 257 -13.55 13.53 22.40
CA ASN A 257 -14.67 14.13 21.68
C ASN A 257 -15.33 15.27 22.48
N GLN A 258 -14.98 15.42 23.77
CA GLN A 258 -15.53 16.46 24.63
C GLN A 258 -14.72 17.75 24.50
N ARG A 259 -15.44 18.88 24.49
CA ARG A 259 -14.85 20.22 24.53
C ARG A 259 -14.88 20.73 25.96
N ILE A 260 -13.73 21.10 26.48
CA ILE A 260 -13.54 21.73 27.79
C ILE A 260 -13.16 23.19 27.58
N GLU A 261 -13.50 24.04 28.54
CA GLU A 261 -13.08 25.43 28.53
C GLU A 261 -11.81 25.56 29.36
N ALA A 262 -10.68 25.78 28.67
CA ALA A 262 -9.38 25.99 29.30
C ALA A 262 -8.86 27.38 28.93
N LYS A 263 -8.57 28.20 29.95
CA LYS A 263 -8.03 29.57 29.79
C LYS A 263 -8.86 30.46 28.84
N GLY A 264 -10.20 30.29 28.84
CA GLY A 264 -11.13 31.07 28.01
C GLY A 264 -11.30 30.56 26.57
N ASN A 265 -10.59 29.51 26.16
CA ASN A 265 -10.73 28.86 24.86
C ASN A 265 -11.40 27.49 25.01
N LYS A 266 -12.33 27.17 24.10
CA LYS A 266 -12.95 25.85 24.02
C LYS A 266 -12.02 24.89 23.28
N VAL A 267 -11.25 24.12 24.04
CA VAL A 267 -10.29 23.13 23.52
C VAL A 267 -10.82 21.71 23.75
N ARG A 268 -10.39 20.75 22.93
CA ARG A 268 -10.73 19.35 23.16
C ARG A 268 -9.92 18.81 24.32
N GLY A 269 -10.58 18.12 25.25
CA GLY A 269 -9.91 17.62 26.44
C GLY A 269 -10.74 16.65 27.25
N ARG A 270 -10.11 16.02 28.24
CA ARG A 270 -10.74 15.13 29.22
C ARG A 270 -10.74 15.80 30.57
N LEU A 271 -11.89 15.79 31.24
CA LEU A 271 -12.02 16.33 32.59
C LEU A 271 -11.93 15.19 33.61
N TYR A 272 -11.03 15.35 34.56
CA TYR A 272 -10.88 14.50 35.72
C TYR A 272 -11.18 15.29 37.00
N PRO A 273 -11.52 14.63 38.11
CA PRO A 273 -11.71 15.30 39.40
C PRO A 273 -10.49 16.12 39.87
N TRP A 274 -9.28 15.68 39.48
CA TRP A 274 -8.01 16.32 39.85
C TRP A 274 -7.47 17.32 38.81
N GLY A 275 -8.11 17.48 37.65
CA GLY A 275 -7.62 18.39 36.61
C GLY A 275 -8.17 18.09 35.23
N ALA A 276 -7.76 18.89 34.25
CA ALA A 276 -8.19 18.72 32.86
C ALA A 276 -6.98 18.44 31.96
N VAL A 277 -7.12 17.44 31.09
CA VAL A 277 -6.11 17.07 30.09
C VAL A 277 -6.54 17.63 28.75
N GLU A 278 -5.82 18.63 28.27
CA GLU A 278 -5.97 19.19 26.92
C GLU A 278 -5.34 18.25 25.87
N VAL A 279 -6.10 17.92 24.81
CA VAL A 279 -5.63 17.03 23.73
C VAL A 279 -4.63 17.75 22.81
N GLU A 280 -4.83 19.05 22.57
CA GLU A 280 -3.99 19.83 21.65
C GLU A 280 -2.75 20.44 22.33
N ASN A 281 -2.48 20.10 23.59
CA ASN A 281 -1.35 20.64 24.33
C ASN A 281 -0.13 19.70 24.23
N PRO A 282 1.00 20.14 23.64
CA PRO A 282 2.19 19.30 23.43
C PRO A 282 2.88 18.87 24.73
N GLU A 283 2.65 19.59 25.84
CA GLU A 283 3.20 19.24 27.15
C GLU A 283 2.43 18.09 27.81
N HIS A 284 1.17 17.88 27.43
CA HIS A 284 0.33 16.83 27.98
C HIS A 284 0.39 15.54 27.17
N ASN A 285 0.53 15.65 25.84
CA ASN A 285 0.56 14.48 24.96
C ASN A 285 1.20 14.80 23.60
N ASP A 286 1.50 13.73 22.84
CA ASP A 286 2.10 13.80 21.52
C ASP A 286 1.05 13.77 20.37
N PHE A 287 -0.21 14.11 20.63
CA PHE A 287 -1.29 14.08 19.63
C PHE A 287 -1.00 15.02 18.47
N LEU A 288 -0.57 16.25 18.75
CA LEU A 288 -0.18 17.20 17.71
C LEU A 288 1.00 16.67 16.88
N LYS A 289 1.97 16.03 17.53
CA LYS A 289 3.14 15.44 16.84
C LYS A 289 2.70 14.31 15.91
N LEU A 290 1.80 13.43 16.36
CA LEU A 290 1.22 12.37 15.51
C LEU A 290 0.44 12.96 14.32
N ARG A 291 -0.37 13.99 14.56
CA ARG A 291 -1.15 14.65 13.50
C ARG A 291 -0.24 15.31 12.47
N THR A 292 0.77 16.07 12.92
CA THR A 292 1.74 16.73 12.05
C THR A 292 2.54 15.70 11.26
N MET A 293 3.03 14.64 11.93
CA MET A 293 3.75 13.54 11.26
C MET A 293 2.88 12.91 10.16
N LEU A 294 1.60 12.62 10.46
CA LEU A 294 0.72 12.04 9.46
C LEU A 294 0.58 12.97 8.26
N ILE A 295 0.22 14.24 8.47
CA ILE A 295 -0.07 15.21 7.39
C ILE A 295 1.17 15.48 6.53
N THR A 296 2.33 15.72 7.15
CA THR A 296 3.57 16.03 6.44
C THR A 296 4.09 14.82 5.65
N HIS A 297 3.95 13.61 6.18
CA HIS A 297 4.50 12.39 5.59
C HIS A 297 3.45 11.50 4.89
N MET A 298 2.24 12.00 4.60
CA MET A 298 1.21 11.19 3.88
C MET A 298 1.72 10.71 2.52
N GLN A 299 2.40 11.59 1.79
CA GLN A 299 2.94 11.29 0.46
C GLN A 299 4.06 10.26 0.54
N ASP A 300 5.00 10.44 1.48
CA ASP A 300 6.09 9.49 1.70
C ASP A 300 5.58 8.09 2.11
N LEU A 301 4.58 8.03 2.99
CA LEU A 301 3.92 6.76 3.36
C LEU A 301 3.31 6.05 2.13
N GLN A 302 2.74 6.79 1.19
CA GLN A 302 2.23 6.23 -0.06
C GLN A 302 3.37 5.71 -0.95
N GLU A 303 4.45 6.47 -1.10
CA GLU A 303 5.62 6.11 -1.91
C GLU A 303 6.31 4.85 -1.35
N VAL A 304 6.56 4.78 -0.05
CA VAL A 304 7.11 3.58 0.60
C VAL A 304 6.16 2.38 0.41
N THR A 305 4.85 2.60 0.49
CA THR A 305 3.88 1.51 0.25
C THR A 305 3.94 1.00 -1.18
N GLN A 306 4.13 1.89 -2.16
CA GLN A 306 4.22 1.54 -3.56
C GLN A 306 5.56 0.87 -3.91
N ASP A 307 6.67 1.52 -3.55
CA ASP A 307 8.01 1.14 -4.03
C ASP A 307 8.63 0.00 -3.22
N LEU A 308 8.23 -0.14 -1.95
CA LEU A 308 8.75 -1.19 -1.08
C LEU A 308 7.72 -2.30 -0.88
N HIS A 309 6.56 -2.01 -0.28
CA HIS A 309 5.62 -3.06 0.11
C HIS A 309 4.93 -3.71 -1.09
N TYR A 310 4.40 -2.90 -2.01
CA TYR A 310 3.70 -3.39 -3.18
C TYR A 310 4.63 -4.08 -4.19
N GLU A 311 5.80 -3.51 -4.48
CA GLU A 311 6.78 -4.16 -5.36
C GLU A 311 7.34 -5.47 -4.78
N ASN A 312 7.55 -5.54 -3.46
CA ASN A 312 7.90 -6.81 -2.81
C ASN A 312 6.80 -7.86 -3.01
N PHE A 313 5.53 -7.49 -2.75
CA PHE A 313 4.39 -8.38 -2.97
C PHE A 313 4.25 -8.79 -4.45
N ARG A 314 4.40 -7.85 -5.38
CA ARG A 314 4.36 -8.08 -6.82
C ARG A 314 5.46 -9.05 -7.24
N SER A 315 6.69 -8.87 -6.77
CA SER A 315 7.80 -9.75 -7.08
C SER A 315 7.58 -11.17 -6.55
N GLU A 316 7.00 -11.31 -5.35
CA GLU A 316 6.65 -12.60 -4.76
C GLU A 316 5.53 -13.29 -5.56
N ARG A 317 4.52 -12.52 -5.97
CA ARG A 317 3.42 -12.99 -6.81
C ARG A 317 3.88 -13.38 -8.21
N LEU A 318 4.78 -12.65 -8.85
CA LEU A 318 5.35 -13.05 -10.14
C LEU A 318 6.17 -14.34 -10.02
N LYS A 319 6.94 -14.50 -8.93
CA LYS A 319 7.68 -15.75 -8.66
C LYS A 319 6.73 -16.95 -8.47
N LYS A 320 5.59 -16.75 -7.79
CA LYS A 320 4.57 -17.79 -7.58
C LYS A 320 3.71 -18.03 -8.83
N GLY A 321 3.30 -16.95 -9.53
CA GLY A 321 2.48 -16.96 -10.74
C GLY A 321 3.21 -17.44 -11.99
N GLY A 322 4.54 -17.33 -12.02
CA GLY A 322 5.38 -17.96 -13.04
C GLY A 322 5.32 -19.49 -13.07
N ARG A 323 4.74 -20.12 -12.02
CA ARG A 323 4.47 -21.57 -12.01
C ARG A 323 3.05 -21.95 -12.45
N LEU A 324 2.15 -20.99 -12.64
CA LEU A 324 0.74 -21.25 -12.98
C LEU A 324 0.37 -20.92 -14.44
N SER A 325 1.29 -20.38 -15.25
CA SER A 325 1.12 -20.37 -16.71
C SER A 325 1.72 -21.64 -17.32
N SER A 326 1.00 -22.77 -17.16
CA SER A 326 1.23 -24.01 -17.91
C SER A 326 0.15 -24.22 -18.98
N HIS A 327 -0.38 -23.13 -19.55
CA HIS A 327 -1.22 -23.23 -20.75
C HIS A 327 -0.97 -22.09 -21.72
N GLY A 328 -0.22 -22.40 -22.78
CA GLY A 328 -0.31 -21.73 -24.07
C GLY A 328 0.70 -20.61 -24.31
N TYR A 329 1.73 -20.94 -25.09
CA TYR A 329 2.63 -20.05 -25.84
C TYR A 329 3.81 -19.43 -25.07
N VAL A 330 4.97 -20.07 -25.24
CA VAL A 330 6.28 -19.56 -24.83
C VAL A 330 6.91 -18.83 -26.03
N LEU A 331 7.10 -17.51 -25.92
CA LEU A 331 8.07 -16.76 -26.72
C LEU A 331 9.46 -16.93 -26.07
N PRO A 332 10.53 -17.18 -26.84
CA PRO A 332 11.87 -17.32 -26.27
C PRO A 332 12.47 -15.93 -26.03
N LEU A 333 12.52 -15.50 -24.77
CA LEU A 333 13.47 -14.46 -24.35
C LEU A 333 14.54 -15.09 -23.45
N SER A 334 15.78 -14.88 -23.88
CA SER A 334 17.03 -15.36 -23.30
C SER A 334 17.18 -15.07 -21.80
N PRO A 335 17.85 -15.94 -21.02
CA PRO A 335 18.05 -15.68 -19.59
C PRO A 335 19.34 -14.88 -19.35
N ALA A 336 19.18 -13.67 -18.80
CA ALA A 336 20.23 -13.00 -18.05
C ALA A 336 20.20 -13.48 -16.58
N LYS A 337 21.34 -14.05 -16.19
CA LYS A 337 21.88 -14.37 -14.86
C LYS A 337 21.06 -13.99 -13.61
N GLY A 338 20.89 -14.98 -12.72
CA GLY A 338 20.96 -14.77 -11.28
C GLY A 338 20.02 -15.62 -10.41
N ALA A 339 20.43 -16.86 -10.06
CA ALA A 339 20.29 -17.47 -8.72
C ALA A 339 20.57 -18.99 -8.75
N LYS A 340 21.61 -19.38 -8.00
CA LYS A 340 22.09 -20.70 -7.50
C LYS A 340 21.44 -21.99 -8.07
N PRO A 341 22.21 -22.88 -8.73
CA PRO A 341 21.70 -24.14 -9.24
C PRO A 341 21.64 -25.23 -8.16
N VAL A 342 20.53 -25.96 -8.17
CA VAL A 342 20.44 -27.33 -7.65
C VAL A 342 21.23 -28.21 -8.63
N GLU A 343 22.48 -28.53 -8.28
CA GLU A 343 23.44 -29.22 -9.17
C GLU A 343 23.08 -30.69 -9.46
N MET A 344 22.27 -31.33 -8.63
CA MET A 344 22.06 -32.78 -8.68
C MET A 344 21.29 -33.32 -9.92
N ASN A 345 20.60 -32.46 -10.68
CA ASN A 345 19.77 -32.92 -11.81
C ASN A 345 20.35 -32.63 -13.20
N LYS A 346 21.43 -31.83 -13.30
CA LYS A 346 22.03 -31.53 -14.62
C LYS A 346 22.96 -32.64 -15.09
N ASP A 347 23.67 -33.28 -14.16
CA ASP A 347 24.67 -34.29 -14.49
C ASP A 347 24.05 -35.58 -15.00
N THR A 348 22.89 -35.98 -14.46
CA THR A 348 22.12 -37.15 -14.93
C THR A 348 21.58 -36.96 -16.34
N ILE A 349 21.05 -35.76 -16.63
CA ILE A 349 20.51 -35.43 -17.95
C ILE A 349 21.63 -35.31 -19.01
N LEU A 350 22.79 -34.78 -18.63
CA LEU A 350 23.98 -34.72 -19.49
C LEU A 350 24.51 -36.11 -19.83
N LEU A 351 24.52 -37.03 -18.85
CA LEU A 351 24.96 -38.41 -19.08
C LEU A 351 24.03 -39.18 -20.03
N GLU A 352 22.71 -39.01 -19.90
CA GLU A 352 21.73 -39.63 -20.81
C GLU A 352 21.86 -39.10 -22.23
N LYS A 353 22.03 -37.78 -22.38
CA LYS A 353 22.22 -37.13 -23.69
C LYS A 353 23.53 -37.55 -24.36
N ASP A 354 24.63 -37.71 -23.61
CA ASP A 354 25.91 -38.17 -24.16
C ASP A 354 25.84 -39.66 -24.58
N ALA A 355 25.09 -40.48 -23.83
CA ALA A 355 24.85 -41.88 -24.18
C ALA A 355 23.99 -42.04 -25.44
N GLU A 356 22.96 -41.20 -25.63
CA GLU A 356 22.18 -41.17 -26.88
C GLU A 356 23.02 -40.73 -28.07
N LEU A 357 23.84 -39.69 -27.92
CA LEU A 357 24.72 -39.17 -28.98
C LEU A 357 25.74 -40.22 -29.42
N ARG A 358 26.32 -40.99 -28.50
CA ARG A 358 27.25 -42.09 -28.85
C ARG A 358 26.55 -43.22 -29.60
N ARG A 359 25.35 -43.63 -29.18
CA ARG A 359 24.57 -44.66 -29.91
C ARG A 359 24.20 -44.20 -31.32
N MET A 360 23.86 -42.93 -31.47
CA MET A 360 23.54 -42.35 -32.79
C MET A 360 24.79 -42.27 -33.68
N GLN A 361 25.96 -41.90 -33.13
CA GLN A 361 27.23 -41.91 -33.87
C GLN A 361 27.63 -43.32 -34.32
N GLU A 362 27.49 -44.33 -33.47
CA GLU A 362 27.78 -45.72 -33.84
C GLU A 362 26.84 -46.24 -34.94
N MET A 363 25.57 -45.85 -34.92
CA MET A 363 24.60 -46.22 -35.96
C MET A 363 24.96 -45.56 -37.30
N ILE A 364 25.35 -44.28 -37.29
CA ILE A 364 25.79 -43.56 -38.50
C ILE A 364 27.09 -44.16 -39.05
N ALA A 365 28.05 -44.49 -38.19
CA ALA A 365 29.31 -45.11 -38.60
C ALA A 365 29.09 -46.50 -39.23
N LYS A 366 28.18 -47.31 -38.68
CA LYS A 366 27.78 -48.60 -39.27
C LYS A 366 27.10 -48.41 -40.63
N MET A 367 26.24 -47.41 -40.76
CA MET A 367 25.54 -47.11 -42.02
C MET A 367 26.52 -46.62 -43.10
N GLN A 368 27.49 -45.77 -42.75
CA GLN A 368 28.56 -45.33 -43.66
C GLN A 368 29.47 -46.49 -44.09
N ALA A 369 29.84 -47.38 -43.17
CA ALA A 369 30.64 -48.56 -43.50
C ALA A 369 29.90 -49.55 -44.43
N GLN A 370 28.57 -49.66 -44.30
CA GLN A 370 27.74 -50.45 -45.23
C GLN A 370 27.65 -49.82 -46.62
N MET A 371 27.56 -48.49 -46.71
CA MET A 371 27.58 -47.78 -47.99
C MET A 371 28.95 -47.87 -48.69
N GLN A 372 30.07 -47.78 -47.95
CA GLN A 372 31.40 -47.94 -48.53
C GLN A 372 31.64 -49.36 -49.07
N LYS A 373 31.20 -50.40 -48.35
CA LYS A 373 31.29 -51.79 -48.83
C LYS A 373 30.41 -52.09 -50.05
N GLN A 374 29.32 -51.36 -50.25
CA GLN A 374 28.51 -51.46 -51.48
C GLN A 374 29.10 -50.65 -52.64
N GLY A 375 29.88 -49.59 -52.36
CA GLY A 375 30.56 -48.79 -53.39
C GLY A 375 31.78 -49.48 -54.01
N GLU A 376 32.52 -50.29 -53.25
CA GLU A 376 33.73 -51.00 -53.74
C GLU A 376 33.42 -52.28 -54.55
N GLY A 377 32.17 -52.75 -54.55
CA GLY A 377 31.75 -53.96 -55.31
C GLY A 377 31.34 -53.70 -56.77
N ALA A 378 31.27 -52.44 -57.20
CA ALA A 378 30.73 -52.07 -58.52
C ALA A 378 31.78 -51.71 -59.58
N ASP A 379 33.09 -51.72 -59.25
CA ASP A 379 34.16 -51.22 -60.14
C ASP A 379 35.08 -52.33 -60.71
N GLN A 380 34.64 -53.60 -60.68
CA GLN A 380 35.38 -54.74 -61.27
C GLN A 380 34.56 -55.58 -62.25
N THR A 381 33.85 -54.95 -63.18
CA THR A 381 33.47 -55.61 -64.44
C THR A 381 33.33 -54.56 -65.52
N VAL A 382 34.37 -54.37 -66.33
CA VAL A 382 34.36 -54.23 -67.81
C VAL A 382 35.79 -53.80 -68.20
N GLN A 383 36.65 -54.77 -68.56
CA GLN A 383 37.84 -54.51 -69.38
C GLN A 383 37.48 -54.65 -70.86
N PRO A 384 38.12 -53.90 -71.76
CA PRO A 384 37.81 -53.87 -73.18
C PRO A 384 38.67 -54.87 -73.97
N SER A 385 38.09 -55.50 -74.99
CA SER A 385 38.73 -55.87 -76.27
C SER A 385 37.66 -56.37 -77.24
#